data_AF-A0A382JPE8-F1
#
_entry.id   AF-A0A382JPE8-F1
#
_cell.length_a   1.000
_cell.length_b   1.000
_cell.length_c   1.000
_cell.angle_alpha   90.00
_cell.angle_beta   90.00
_cell.angle_gamma   90.00
#
_symmetry.space_group_name_H-M   'P 1'
#
loop_
_entity.id
_entity.type
_entity.pdbx_description
1 polymer ?
#
loop_
_entity_poly.entity_id
_entity_poly.type
_entity_poly.pdbx_seq_one_letter_code
_entity_poly.pdbx_strand_id
1 'polypeptide(L)'
;VQETDPLAVLTGAQPQFSDDEAVRLLQEYYGLDVTVQSLVSERDQNFHATDSTGNEYVLKIANSAEPAEVTDFQVQALLYISQHILDSGIPITAPRIIPTVDDECSFKYSSTGSTNIVRLVTFIPGRLLEASTTSPSLARNLGRYLAWLDRALRGFDHVGSGHSLLWDMQ
;
A
#
# COMPACT_ATOMS: atom_id res chain seq x y z
N VAL A 1 -17.30 17.14 10.97
CA VAL A 1 -16.08 16.46 10.48
C VAL A 1 -14.96 17.47 10.62
N GLN A 2 -13.92 17.19 11.41
CA GLN A 2 -12.76 18.07 11.45
C GLN A 2 -12.13 18.02 10.06
N GLU A 3 -12.13 19.15 9.34
CA GLU A 3 -11.36 19.32 8.12
C GLU A 3 -9.88 19.18 8.51
N THR A 4 -9.34 17.99 8.33
CA THR A 4 -7.90 17.76 8.31
C THR A 4 -7.36 18.46 7.07
N ASP A 5 -6.52 19.47 7.25
CA ASP A 5 -5.82 20.13 6.16
C ASP A 5 -5.09 19.06 5.31
N PRO A 6 -5.48 18.84 4.04
CA PRO A 6 -4.89 17.80 3.22
C PRO A 6 -3.39 18.06 2.94
N LEU A 7 -2.92 19.31 3.06
CA LEU A 7 -1.50 19.64 2.95
C LEU A 7 -0.71 19.22 4.20
N ALA A 8 -1.36 19.02 5.36
CA ALA A 8 -0.69 18.58 6.58
C ALA A 8 -0.03 17.21 6.42
N VAL A 9 -0.56 16.35 5.54
CA VAL A 9 0.02 15.04 5.24
C VAL A 9 1.25 15.15 4.34
N LEU A 10 1.29 16.12 3.41
CA LEU A 10 2.47 16.36 2.57
C LEU A 10 3.60 17.09 3.30
N THR A 11 3.24 17.91 4.28
CA THR A 11 4.19 18.72 5.06
C THR A 11 4.56 18.08 6.39
N GLY A 12 3.81 17.06 6.82
CA GLY A 12 4.08 16.27 8.00
C GLY A 12 5.38 15.48 7.88
N ALA A 13 6.06 15.27 9.00
CA ALA A 13 7.26 14.44 9.01
C ALA A 13 6.92 13.03 8.55
N GLN A 14 7.65 12.51 7.57
CA GLN A 14 7.58 11.10 7.20
C GLN A 14 7.95 10.22 8.40
N PRO A 15 7.40 9.00 8.50
CA PRO A 15 7.93 8.00 9.42
C PRO A 15 9.44 7.80 9.20
N GLN A 16 10.20 7.66 10.28
CA GLN A 16 11.67 7.51 10.25
C GLN A 16 12.11 6.20 10.90
N PHE A 17 11.47 5.11 10.51
CA PHE A 17 11.88 3.78 10.94
C PHE A 17 13.21 3.42 10.28
N SER A 18 14.10 2.80 11.05
CA SER A 18 15.32 2.18 10.56
C SER A 18 15.04 0.82 9.91
N ASP A 19 15.98 0.34 9.09
CA ASP A 19 15.93 -1.02 8.54
C ASP A 19 15.81 -2.08 9.65
N ASP A 20 16.52 -1.90 10.77
CA ASP A 20 16.45 -2.80 11.93
C ASP A 20 15.06 -2.79 12.60
N GLU A 21 14.38 -1.64 12.66
CA GLU A 21 13.01 -1.55 13.17
C GLU A 21 12.03 -2.23 12.21
N ALA A 22 12.20 -2.05 10.90
CA ALA A 22 11.37 -2.72 9.90
C ALA A 22 11.53 -4.25 9.96
N VAL A 23 12.76 -4.77 10.11
CA VAL A 23 13.02 -6.20 10.32
C VAL A 23 12.34 -6.69 11.59
N ARG A 24 12.44 -5.95 12.71
CA ARG A 24 11.76 -6.33 13.96
C ARG A 24 10.25 -6.39 13.80
N LEU A 25 9.64 -5.41 13.14
CA LEU A 25 8.19 -5.42 12.86
C LEU A 25 7.78 -6.64 12.04
N LEU A 26 8.55 -6.97 11.00
CA LEU A 26 8.28 -8.12 10.13
C LEU A 26 8.43 -9.45 10.89
N GLN A 27 9.42 -9.55 11.75
CA GLN A 27 9.63 -10.73 12.58
C GLN A 27 8.53 -10.89 13.64
N GLU A 28 8.19 -9.82 14.36
CA GLU A 28 7.25 -9.85 15.49
C GLU A 28 5.80 -10.06 15.05
N TYR A 29 5.34 -9.32 14.03
CA TYR A 29 3.94 -9.32 13.63
C TYR A 29 3.61 -10.27 12.48
N TYR A 30 4.60 -10.65 11.67
CA TYR A 30 4.38 -11.54 10.52
C TYR A 30 5.15 -12.85 10.62
N GLY A 31 6.01 -13.02 11.63
CA GLY A 31 6.83 -14.23 11.77
C GLY A 31 7.86 -14.40 10.65
N LEU A 32 8.23 -13.31 9.96
CA LEU A 32 9.09 -13.33 8.79
C LEU A 32 10.54 -13.01 9.15
N ASP A 33 11.47 -13.86 8.72
CA ASP A 33 12.91 -13.59 8.74
C ASP A 33 13.34 -13.10 7.35
N VAL A 34 13.70 -11.82 7.26
CA VAL A 34 13.85 -11.09 6.00
C VAL A 34 15.01 -10.11 6.04
N THR A 35 15.57 -9.82 4.88
CA THR A 35 16.33 -8.59 4.66
C THR A 35 15.39 -7.50 4.17
N VAL A 36 15.71 -6.24 4.47
CA VAL A 36 14.90 -5.08 4.05
C VAL A 36 15.76 -4.03 3.35
N GLN A 37 15.12 -3.24 2.48
CA GLN A 37 15.68 -2.04 1.89
C GLN A 37 14.59 -0.97 1.81
N SER A 38 14.89 0.24 2.29
CA SER A 38 13.99 1.39 2.15
C SER A 38 13.72 1.74 0.68
N LEU A 39 12.46 2.00 0.37
CA LEU A 39 12.00 2.46 -0.95
C LEU A 39 11.71 3.96 -0.90
N VAL A 40 11.91 4.64 -2.04
CA VAL A 40 11.51 6.04 -2.18
C VAL A 40 9.99 6.16 -2.01
N SER A 41 9.56 7.02 -1.10
CA SER A 41 8.17 7.29 -0.79
C SER A 41 7.94 8.78 -0.49
N GLU A 42 6.72 9.26 -0.73
CA GLU A 42 6.38 10.69 -0.62
C GLU A 42 5.97 11.11 0.80
N ARG A 43 5.03 10.38 1.42
CA ARG A 43 4.46 10.73 2.75
C ARG A 43 4.56 9.59 3.76
N ASP A 44 4.35 8.37 3.27
CA ASP A 44 4.53 7.13 3.99
C ASP A 44 6.01 6.72 3.97
N GLN A 45 6.34 5.67 4.70
CA GLN A 45 7.62 4.97 4.56
C GLN A 45 7.37 3.54 4.08
N ASN A 46 8.09 3.11 3.05
CA ASN A 46 7.96 1.78 2.47
C ASN A 46 9.30 1.04 2.52
N PHE A 47 9.28 -0.25 2.82
CA PHE A 47 10.45 -1.13 2.74
C PHE A 47 10.16 -2.31 1.83
N HIS A 48 11.07 -2.58 0.89
CA HIS A 48 11.10 -3.84 0.18
C HIS A 48 11.72 -4.89 1.10
N ALA A 49 11.05 -6.02 1.31
CA ALA A 49 11.53 -7.10 2.14
C ALA A 49 11.64 -8.40 1.33
N THR A 50 12.69 -9.19 1.56
CA THR A 50 12.92 -10.46 0.90
C THR A 50 13.26 -11.55 1.92
N ASP A 51 12.55 -12.68 1.87
CA ASP A 51 12.84 -13.82 2.73
C ASP A 51 13.90 -14.76 2.11
N SER A 52 14.39 -15.70 2.91
CA SER A 52 15.41 -16.68 2.47
C SER A 52 14.96 -17.62 1.35
N THR A 53 13.66 -17.71 1.09
CA THR A 53 13.08 -18.53 0.01
C THR A 53 12.86 -17.72 -1.28
N GLY A 54 13.12 -16.41 -1.23
CA GLY A 54 12.98 -15.50 -2.36
C GLY A 54 11.58 -14.90 -2.52
N ASN A 55 10.68 -15.03 -1.53
CA ASN A 55 9.44 -14.27 -1.57
C ASN A 55 9.71 -12.81 -1.23
N GLU A 56 8.98 -11.93 -1.90
CA GLU A 56 9.17 -10.49 -1.84
C GLU A 56 7.90 -9.79 -1.33
N TYR A 57 8.10 -8.79 -0.48
CA TYR A 57 7.03 -8.06 0.21
C TYR A 57 7.31 -6.56 0.23
N VAL A 58 6.28 -5.76 0.47
CA VAL A 58 6.42 -4.33 0.77
C VAL A 58 5.77 -4.03 2.11
N LEU A 59 6.59 -3.74 3.12
CA LEU A 59 6.12 -3.18 4.39
C LEU A 59 5.79 -1.71 4.17
N LYS A 60 4.56 -1.30 4.52
CA LYS A 60 4.11 0.09 4.41
C LYS A 60 3.77 0.63 5.79
N ILE A 61 4.34 1.78 6.11
CA ILE A 61 4.12 2.52 7.36
C ILE A 61 3.45 3.85 6.99
N ALA A 62 2.17 3.96 7.29
CA ALA A 62 1.39 5.15 6.99
C ALA A 62 1.88 6.35 7.80
N ASN A 63 1.86 7.54 7.20
CA ASN A 63 2.11 8.78 7.93
C ASN A 63 1.10 8.95 9.08
N SER A 64 1.55 9.32 10.27
CA SER A 64 0.67 9.54 11.43
C SER A 64 -0.32 10.70 11.25
N ALA A 65 -0.08 11.60 10.30
CA ALA A 65 -1.01 12.66 9.93
C ALA A 65 -2.13 12.18 8.99
N GLU A 66 -2.01 11.01 8.37
CA GLU A 66 -3.05 10.46 7.49
C GLU A 66 -4.18 9.85 8.33
N PRO A 67 -5.46 10.17 8.05
CA PRO A 67 -6.59 9.55 8.76
C PRO A 67 -6.56 8.03 8.61
N ALA A 68 -6.86 7.31 9.69
CA ALA A 68 -6.81 5.85 9.72
C ALA A 68 -7.73 5.21 8.67
N GLU A 69 -8.86 5.85 8.41
CA GLU A 69 -9.88 5.45 7.45
C GLU A 69 -9.35 5.42 6.01
N VAL A 70 -8.32 6.19 5.68
CA VAL A 70 -7.67 6.18 4.36
C VAL A 70 -6.82 4.92 4.20
N THR A 71 -6.12 4.49 5.25
CA THR A 71 -5.38 3.21 5.22
C THR A 71 -6.36 2.03 5.19
N ASP A 72 -7.42 2.05 5.99
CA ASP A 72 -8.45 1.00 5.95
C ASP A 72 -9.11 0.92 4.57
N PHE A 73 -9.46 2.06 3.96
CA PHE A 73 -9.96 2.10 2.58
C PHE A 73 -9.06 1.35 1.59
N GLN A 74 -7.76 1.60 1.65
CA GLN A 74 -6.79 0.92 0.77
C GLN A 74 -6.71 -0.57 1.06
N VAL A 75 -6.73 -0.99 2.33
CA VAL A 75 -6.73 -2.40 2.73
C VAL A 75 -7.98 -3.10 2.21
N GLN A 76 -9.17 -2.55 2.47
CA GLN A 76 -10.45 -3.10 2.01
C GLN A 76 -10.52 -3.19 0.49
N ALA A 77 -9.96 -2.21 -0.25
CA ALA A 77 -9.91 -2.23 -1.71
C ALA A 77 -9.08 -3.43 -2.23
N LEU A 78 -7.92 -3.71 -1.64
CA LEU A 78 -7.09 -4.84 -2.03
C LEU A 78 -7.72 -6.18 -1.67
N LEU A 79 -8.42 -6.27 -0.53
CA LEU A 79 -9.20 -7.45 -0.15
C LEU A 79 -10.36 -7.69 -1.12
N TYR A 80 -11.11 -6.64 -1.47
CA TYR A 80 -12.20 -6.69 -2.43
C TYR A 80 -11.73 -7.18 -3.79
N ILE A 81 -10.64 -6.58 -4.31
CA ILE A 81 -10.00 -7.00 -5.56
C ILE A 81 -9.59 -8.47 -5.47
N SER A 82 -8.92 -8.89 -4.40
CA SER A 82 -8.44 -10.28 -4.25
C SER A 82 -9.57 -11.30 -4.27
N GLN A 83 -10.72 -10.99 -3.68
CA GLN A 83 -11.92 -11.83 -3.72
C GLN A 83 -12.55 -11.82 -5.13
N HIS A 84 -12.72 -10.65 -5.74
CA HIS A 84 -13.40 -10.51 -7.03
C HIS A 84 -12.58 -11.02 -8.23
N ILE A 85 -11.24 -11.02 -8.15
CA ILE A 85 -10.39 -11.61 -9.21
C ILE A 85 -10.71 -13.09 -9.39
N LEU A 86 -10.87 -13.82 -8.28
CA LEU A 86 -11.17 -15.26 -8.30
C LEU A 86 -12.50 -15.55 -9.01
N ASP A 87 -13.49 -14.67 -8.81
CA ASP A 87 -14.85 -14.86 -9.33
C ASP A 87 -15.04 -14.35 -10.77
N SER A 88 -14.33 -13.29 -11.16
CA SER A 88 -14.58 -12.57 -12.42
C SER A 88 -13.68 -12.98 -13.59
N GLY A 89 -12.57 -13.70 -13.33
CA GLY A 89 -11.58 -14.05 -14.34
C GLY A 89 -10.88 -12.84 -14.98
N ILE A 90 -10.96 -11.67 -14.36
CA ILE A 90 -10.31 -10.45 -14.83
C ILE A 90 -8.79 -10.56 -14.58
N PRO A 91 -7.94 -10.43 -15.61
CA PRO A 91 -6.48 -10.60 -15.48
C PRO A 91 -5.83 -9.32 -14.94
N ILE A 92 -6.08 -9.02 -13.67
CA ILE A 92 -5.48 -7.88 -12.97
C ILE A 92 -4.44 -8.36 -11.96
N THR A 93 -3.36 -7.60 -11.85
CA THR A 93 -2.24 -7.85 -10.94
C THR A 93 -2.18 -6.72 -9.92
N ALA A 94 -2.72 -6.96 -8.72
CA ALA A 94 -2.65 -6.03 -7.59
C ALA A 94 -1.85 -6.65 -6.43
N PRO A 95 -1.24 -5.82 -5.55
CA PRO A 95 -0.63 -6.33 -4.34
C PRO A 95 -1.70 -7.01 -3.47
N ARG A 96 -1.37 -8.13 -2.85
CA ARG A 96 -2.26 -8.80 -1.90
C ARG A 96 -1.85 -8.45 -0.48
N ILE A 97 -2.83 -8.23 0.39
CA ILE A 97 -2.60 -8.07 1.83
C ILE A 97 -2.03 -9.38 2.37
N ILE A 98 -0.96 -9.27 3.16
CA ILE A 98 -0.45 -10.36 3.99
C ILE A 98 -0.93 -10.06 5.41
N PRO A 99 -1.77 -10.92 6.02
CA PRO A 99 -2.21 -10.72 7.39
C PRO A 99 -1.07 -10.97 8.38
N THR A 100 -1.18 -10.40 9.57
CA THR A 100 -0.30 -10.72 10.71
C THR A 100 -0.51 -12.15 11.19
N VAL A 101 0.34 -12.61 12.10
CA VAL A 101 0.18 -13.91 12.77
C VAL A 101 -1.13 -14.03 13.57
N ASP A 102 -1.75 -12.89 13.91
CA ASP A 102 -3.03 -12.78 14.61
C ASP A 102 -4.21 -12.48 13.65
N ASP A 103 -4.01 -12.66 12.34
CA ASP A 103 -5.01 -12.47 11.27
C ASP A 103 -5.49 -11.01 11.08
N GLU A 104 -4.67 -10.03 11.47
CA GLU A 104 -4.96 -8.61 11.24
C GLU A 104 -4.40 -8.16 9.88
N CYS A 105 -5.19 -7.41 9.11
CA CYS A 105 -4.76 -6.87 7.80
C CYS A 105 -3.87 -5.62 7.91
N SER A 106 -3.90 -4.97 9.07
CA SER A 106 -3.04 -3.85 9.46
C SER A 106 -3.13 -3.64 10.97
N PHE A 107 -2.11 -3.03 11.57
CA PHE A 107 -2.08 -2.75 13.01
C PHE A 107 -1.53 -1.36 13.32
N LYS A 108 -1.83 -0.84 14.51
CA LYS A 108 -1.27 0.41 15.00
C LYS A 108 0.04 0.14 15.73
N TYR A 109 1.09 0.86 15.36
CA TYR A 109 2.37 0.84 16.05
C TYR A 109 2.70 2.22 16.60
N SER A 110 2.97 2.29 17.90
CA SER A 110 3.32 3.53 18.58
C SER A 110 4.81 3.55 18.91
N SER A 111 5.52 4.53 18.36
CA SER A 111 6.89 4.88 18.74
C SER A 111 6.89 6.20 19.53
N THR A 112 8.05 6.67 20.00
CA THR A 112 8.13 7.91 20.77
C THR A 112 7.67 9.12 19.95
N GLY A 113 6.40 9.51 20.13
CA GLY A 113 5.81 10.73 19.58
C GLY A 113 4.84 10.54 18.42
N SER A 114 4.70 9.34 17.85
CA SER A 114 3.76 9.06 16.75
C SER A 114 3.10 7.69 16.87
N THR A 115 1.89 7.58 16.34
CA THR A 115 1.24 6.29 16.09
C THR A 115 0.98 6.16 14.61
N ASN A 116 1.54 5.11 14.02
CA ASN A 116 1.48 4.83 12.59
C ASN A 116 0.64 3.56 12.37
N ILE A 117 0.04 3.44 11.18
CA ILE A 117 -0.62 2.19 10.76
C ILE A 117 0.34 1.44 9.86
N VAL A 118 0.59 0.18 10.22
CA VAL A 118 1.53 -0.71 9.53
C VAL A 118 0.74 -1.80 8.80
N ARG A 119 1.10 -2.07 7.55
CA ARG A 119 0.54 -3.16 6.75
C ARG A 119 1.59 -3.78 5.84
N LEU A 120 1.42 -5.05 5.51
CA LEU A 120 2.28 -5.78 4.59
C LEU A 120 1.51 -6.19 3.35
N VAL A 121 2.12 -6.01 2.18
CA VAL A 121 1.59 -6.50 0.91
C VAL A 121 2.63 -7.31 0.14
N THR A 122 2.19 -8.17 -0.77
CA THR A 122 3.09 -8.82 -1.73
C THR A 122 3.78 -7.79 -2.62
N PHE A 123 5.05 -7.99 -2.94
CA PHE A 123 5.72 -7.23 -3.99
C PHE A 123 5.19 -7.62 -5.38
N ILE A 124 5.11 -6.65 -6.30
CA ILE A 124 4.82 -6.92 -7.71
C ILE A 124 6.12 -6.79 -8.50
N PRO A 125 6.68 -7.89 -9.03
CA PRO A 125 7.88 -7.81 -9.84
C PRO A 125 7.56 -7.09 -11.16
N GLY A 126 8.45 -6.20 -11.56
CA GLY A 126 8.27 -5.44 -12.79
C GLY A 126 9.34 -4.37 -12.99
N ARG A 127 9.17 -3.61 -14.07
CA ARG A 127 9.99 -2.43 -14.37
C ARG A 127 9.16 -1.18 -14.12
N LEU A 128 9.76 -0.20 -13.45
CA LEU A 128 9.16 1.12 -13.28
C LEU A 128 8.87 1.76 -14.64
N LEU A 129 7.75 2.48 -14.73
CA LEU A 129 7.33 3.13 -15.98
C LEU A 129 8.36 4.19 -16.42
N GLU A 130 8.97 4.90 -15.47
CA GLU A 130 10.05 5.88 -15.72
C GLU A 130 11.25 5.28 -16.47
N ALA A 131 11.61 4.03 -16.16
CA ALA A 131 12.70 3.31 -16.81
C ALA A 131 12.28 2.60 -18.12
N SER A 132 11.05 2.82 -18.58
CA SER A 132 10.47 2.15 -19.75
C SER A 132 10.35 3.11 -20.94
N THR A 133 10.51 2.59 -22.15
CA THR A 133 10.31 3.38 -23.37
C THR A 133 8.82 3.56 -23.66
N THR A 134 8.35 4.80 -23.67
CA THR A 134 6.98 5.13 -24.03
C THR A 134 6.68 4.68 -25.45
N SER A 135 5.58 3.95 -25.62
CA SER A 135 5.13 3.44 -26.92
C SER A 135 3.60 3.36 -27.00
N PRO A 136 3.01 3.37 -28.22
CA PRO A 136 1.56 3.18 -28.38
C PRO A 136 1.05 1.84 -27.84
N SER A 137 1.87 0.78 -27.83
CA SER A 137 1.52 -0.50 -27.21
C SER A 137 1.46 -0.39 -25.69
N LEU A 138 2.44 0.29 -25.06
CA LEU A 138 2.45 0.54 -23.62
C LEU A 138 1.22 1.34 -23.18
N ALA A 139 0.88 2.41 -23.90
CA ALA A 139 -0.31 3.22 -23.61
C ALA A 139 -1.62 2.40 -23.71
N ARG A 140 -1.75 1.56 -24.74
CA ARG A 140 -2.91 0.66 -24.90
C ARG A 140 -3.00 -0.39 -23.78
N ASN A 141 -1.87 -0.95 -23.37
CA ASN A 141 -1.83 -1.93 -22.28
C ASN A 141 -2.19 -1.27 -20.94
N LEU A 142 -1.71 -0.06 -20.67
CA LEU A 142 -2.09 0.72 -19.50
C LEU A 142 -3.59 1.01 -19.49
N GLY A 143 -4.15 1.50 -20.60
CA GLY A 143 -5.59 1.76 -20.70
C GLY A 143 -6.44 0.50 -20.49
N ARG A 144 -6.01 -0.64 -21.04
CA ARG A 144 -6.67 -1.93 -20.81
C ARG A 144 -6.62 -2.34 -19.34
N TYR A 145 -5.46 -2.19 -18.70
CA TYR A 145 -5.29 -2.49 -17.28
C TYR A 145 -6.18 -1.61 -16.40
N LEU A 146 -6.25 -0.30 -16.68
CA LEU A 146 -7.13 0.62 -15.95
C LEU A 146 -8.60 0.24 -16.10
N ALA A 147 -9.04 -0.19 -17.29
CA ALA A 147 -10.40 -0.68 -17.49
C ALA A 147 -10.68 -1.99 -16.74
N TRP A 148 -9.67 -2.85 -16.54
CA TRP A 148 -9.79 -4.04 -15.70
C TRP A 148 -9.87 -3.68 -14.22
N LEU A 149 -9.05 -2.72 -13.76
CA LEU A 149 -9.09 -2.21 -12.38
C LEU A 149 -10.45 -1.59 -12.04
N ASP A 150 -10.97 -0.73 -12.92
CA ASP A 150 -12.32 -0.14 -12.76
C ASP A 150 -13.40 -1.23 -12.62
N ARG A 151 -13.34 -2.26 -13.47
CA ARG A 151 -14.28 -3.38 -13.39
C ARG A 151 -14.10 -4.22 -12.12
N ALA A 152 -12.86 -4.43 -11.68
CA ALA A 152 -12.54 -5.18 -10.47
C ALA A 152 -12.98 -4.45 -9.19
N LEU A 153 -13.05 -3.11 -9.22
CA LEU A 153 -13.54 -2.27 -8.12
C LEU A 153 -15.03 -1.93 -8.24
N ARG A 154 -15.73 -2.42 -9.27
CA ARG A 154 -17.16 -2.13 -9.44
C ARG A 154 -17.94 -2.64 -8.23
N GLY A 155 -18.70 -1.73 -7.60
CA GLY A 155 -19.52 -2.05 -6.43
C GLY A 155 -18.77 -1.95 -5.09
N PHE A 156 -17.46 -1.70 -5.11
CA PHE A 156 -16.71 -1.37 -3.91
C PHE A 156 -17.08 0.04 -3.44
N ASP A 157 -17.46 0.15 -2.17
CA ASP A 157 -17.75 1.42 -1.49
C ASP A 157 -17.15 1.39 -0.09
N HIS A 158 -16.71 2.56 0.37
CA HIS A 158 -16.04 2.70 1.65
C HIS A 158 -16.08 4.15 2.12
N VAL A 159 -16.29 4.36 3.43
CA VAL A 159 -16.34 5.71 4.05
C VAL A 159 -15.07 6.53 3.79
N GLY A 160 -13.90 5.88 3.77
CA GLY A 160 -12.62 6.52 3.47
C GLY A 160 -12.42 6.92 2.01
N SER A 161 -13.34 6.61 1.09
CA SER A 161 -13.22 6.99 -0.33
C SER A 161 -13.36 8.50 -0.59
N GLY A 162 -14.06 9.22 0.30
CA GLY A 162 -14.30 10.67 0.19
C GLY A 162 -13.18 11.56 0.72
N HIS A 163 -11.98 11.04 0.94
CA HIS A 163 -10.85 11.84 1.41
C HIS A 163 -10.39 12.83 0.33
N SER A 164 -9.93 14.01 0.74
CA SER A 164 -9.45 15.03 -0.18
C SER A 164 -8.19 14.55 -0.90
N LEU A 165 -8.26 14.44 -2.23
CA LEU A 165 -7.12 14.15 -3.09
C LEU A 165 -6.51 15.46 -3.56
N LEU A 166 -5.25 15.72 -3.20
CA LEU A 166 -4.53 16.92 -3.61
C LEU A 166 -4.31 17.03 -5.12
N TRP A 167 -4.44 15.90 -5.82
CA TRP A 167 -4.31 15.79 -7.27
C TRP A 167 -5.67 15.78 -7.98
N ASP A 168 -6.77 15.97 -7.26
CA ASP A 168 -8.05 16.29 -7.88
C ASP A 168 -7.96 17.74 -8.41
N MET A 169 -7.59 17.86 -9.68
CA MET A 169 -7.58 19.14 -10.39
C MET A 169 -9.03 19.54 -10.69
N GLN A 170 -9.76 19.96 -9.66
CA GLN A 170 -11.09 20.56 -9.81
C GLN A 170 -11.01 21.98 -10.39
#